data_AF-A0A0M1P400-F1
#
_entry.id   AF-A0A0M1P400-F1
#
_cell.length_a   1.000
_cell.length_b   1.000
_cell.length_c   1.000
_cell.angle_alpha   90.00
_cell.angle_beta   90.00
_cell.angle_gamma   90.00
#
_symmetry.space_group_name_H-M   'P 1'
#
loop_
_entity.id
_entity.type
_entity.pdbx_description
1 polymer ?
#
loop_
_entity_poly.entity_id
_entity_poly.type
_entity_poly.pdbx_seq_one_letter_code
_entity_poly.pdbx_strand_id
1 'polypeptide(L)' 'MRIDKLKTGRTYVYRNGLLRRLEKIEVKEGILTTGYIPIDRKGSEGQIRWSKAETFAQHALGEAKA' A
#
# COMPACT_ATOMS: atom_id res chain seq x y z
N MET A 1 -3.82 -9.45 3.32
CA MET A 1 -2.84 -9.23 4.41
C MET A 1 -3.54 -8.69 5.66
N ARG A 2 -3.00 -8.88 6.88
CA ARG A 2 -3.54 -8.20 8.07
C ARG A 2 -2.95 -6.79 8.20
N ILE A 3 -3.72 -5.84 8.72
CA ILE A 3 -3.34 -4.41 8.81
C ILE A 3 -2.15 -4.21 9.74
N ASP A 4 -2.07 -4.96 10.84
CA ASP A 4 -0.96 -4.91 11.81
C ASP A 4 0.40 -5.26 11.20
N LYS A 5 0.39 -5.98 10.07
CA LYS A 5 1.62 -6.34 9.36
C LYS A 5 2.07 -5.29 8.35
N LEU A 6 1.26 -4.25 8.09
CA LEU A 6 1.64 -3.18 7.19
C LEU A 6 2.73 -2.31 7.82
N LYS A 7 3.82 -2.14 7.08
CA LYS A 7 4.96 -1.28 7.39
C LYS A 7 5.13 -0.24 6.30
N THR A 8 5.34 1.01 6.71
CA THR A 8 5.74 2.10 5.81
C THR A 8 7.13 1.84 5.22
N GLY A 9 7.42 2.45 4.07
CA GLY A 9 8.64 2.23 3.28
C GLY A 9 8.71 0.87 2.58
N ARG A 10 7.69 0.02 2.68
CA ARG A 10 7.65 -1.31 2.04
C ARG A 10 6.76 -1.30 0.81
N THR A 11 7.15 -2.09 -0.19
CA THR A 11 6.38 -2.33 -1.40
C THR A 11 5.54 -3.59 -1.26
N TYR A 12 4.27 -3.52 -1.64
CA TYR A 12 3.32 -4.61 -1.57
C TYR A 12 2.86 -5.01 -2.97
N VAL A 13 2.73 -6.32 -3.18
CA VAL A 13 2.16 -6.90 -4.39
C VAL A 13 0.65 -7.03 -4.20
N TYR A 14 -0.12 -6.51 -5.14
CA TYR A 14 -1.57 -6.63 -5.18
C TYR A 14 -2.00 -7.85 -6.00
N ARG A 15 -3.25 -8.30 -5.83
CA ARG A 15 -3.84 -9.43 -6.58
C ARG A 15 -3.74 -9.32 -8.09
N ASN A 16 -3.72 -8.11 -8.64
CA ASN A 16 -3.60 -7.85 -10.08
C ASN A 16 -2.14 -7.75 -10.56
N GLY A 17 -1.16 -8.12 -9.73
CA GLY A 17 0.26 -8.02 -10.03
C GLY A 17 0.80 -6.59 -10.01
N LEU A 18 0.01 -5.59 -9.60
CA LEU A 18 0.49 -4.23 -9.43
C LEU A 18 1.26 -4.07 -8.12
N LEU A 19 2.22 -3.17 -8.12
CA LEU A 19 3.05 -2.85 -6.97
C LEU A 19 2.58 -1.53 -6.34
N ARG A 20 2.58 -1.48 -5.00
CA ARG A 20 2.21 -0.30 -4.20
C ARG A 20 3.20 -0.12 -3.06
N ARG A 21 3.96 0.98 -3.04
CA ARG A 21 4.81 1.33 -1.91
C ARG A 21 4.00 2.07 -0.86
N LEU A 22 3.95 1.55 0.36
CA LEU A 22 3.25 2.19 1.45
C LEU A 22 4.14 3.28 2.05
N GLU A 23 3.73 4.53 1.96
CA GLU A 23 4.51 5.67 2.46
C GLU A 23 4.05 6.12 3.84
N LYS A 24 2.73 6.14 4.05
CA LYS A 24 2.11 6.72 5.25
C LYS A 24 0.99 5.84 5.78
N ILE A 25 0.83 5.84 7.09
CA ILE A 25 -0.34 5.31 7.79
C ILE A 25 -0.77 6.41 8.77
N GLU A 26 -1.99 6.89 8.66
CA GLU A 26 -2.50 7.97 9.52
C GLU A 26 -4.00 7.83 9.75
N VAL A 27 -4.47 8.34 10.89
CA VAL A 27 -5.90 8.41 11.20
C VAL A 27 -6.44 9.73 10.68
N LYS A 28 -7.33 9.67 9.69
CA LYS A 28 -8.05 10.82 9.14
C LYS A 28 -9.53 10.68 9.48
N GLU A 29 -10.07 11.67 10.18
CA GLU A 29 -11.51 11.71 10.56
C GLU A 29 -11.96 10.44 11.31
N GLY A 30 -11.09 9.90 12.18
CA GLY A 30 -11.36 8.66 12.93
C GLY A 30 -11.17 7.37 12.13
N ILE A 31 -10.77 7.45 10.86
CA ILE A 31 -10.55 6.30 9.98
C ILE A 31 -9.05 6.09 9.78
N LEU A 32 -8.57 4.86 9.96
CA LEU A 32 -7.19 4.49 9.64
C LEU A 32 -7.02 4.44 8.12
N THR A 33 -6.17 5.31 7.60
CA THR A 33 -5.89 5.47 6.18
C THR A 33 -4.42 5.22 5.87
N THR A 34 -4.18 4.76 4.65
CA THR A 34 -2.85 4.46 4.10
C THR A 34 -2.59 5.34 2.89
N GLY A 35 -1.47 6.06 2.92
CA GLY A 35 -0.92 6.78 1.78
C GLY A 35 0.10 5.89 1.07
N TYR A 36 -0.10 5.62 -0.22
CA TYR A 36 0.76 4.73 -0.98
C TYR A 36 1.09 5.29 -2.36
N ILE A 37 2.25 4.91 -2.89
CA ILE A 37 2.71 5.24 -4.23
C ILE A 37 2.47 4.03 -5.15
N PRO A 38 1.71 4.17 -6.25
CA PRO A 38 1.59 3.14 -7.25
C PRO A 38 2.89 3.01 -8.05
N ILE A 39 3.37 1.79 -8.23
CA ILE A 39 4.52 1.47 -9.07
C ILE A 39 4.02 0.68 -10.28
N ASP A 40 4.36 1.14 -11.48
CA ASP A 40 4.00 0.47 -12.71
C ASP A 40 4.89 -0.75 -13.02
N ARG A 41 4.61 -1.47 -14.11
CA ARG A 41 5.39 -2.66 -14.51
C ARG A 41 6.82 -2.34 -14.97
N LYS A 42 7.13 -1.08 -15.27
CA LYS A 42 8.47 -0.61 -15.64
C LYS A 42 9.26 -0.12 -14.41
N GLY A 43 8.65 -0.15 -13.22
CA GLY A 43 9.25 0.35 -11.98
C GLY A 43 9.06 1.86 -11.77
N SER A 44 8.27 2.54 -12.59
CA SER A 44 8.03 3.97 -12.45
C SER A 44 7.05 4.25 -11.30
N GLU A 45 7.43 5.20 -10.44
CA GLU A 45 6.62 5.67 -9.33
C GLU A 45 5.61 6.72 -9.79
N GLY A 46 4.34 6.53 -9.43
CA GLY A 46 3.30 7.54 -9.62
C GLY A 46 3.16 8.51 -8.45
N GLN A 47 2.08 9.27 -8.44
CA GLN A 47 1.75 10.16 -7.32
C GLN A 47 1.16 9.40 -6.13
N ILE A 48 1.33 9.95 -4.93
CA ILE A 48 0.73 9.38 -3.71
C ILE A 48 -0.80 9.33 -3.82
N ARG A 49 -1.37 8.19 -3.45
CA ARG A 49 -2.81 7.94 -3.38
C ARG A 49 -3.18 7.51 -1.98
N TRP A 50 -4.43 7.77 -1.62
CA TRP A 50 -4.97 7.46 -0.30
C TRP A 50 -6.04 6.38 -0.40
N SER A 51 -6.08 5.49 0.58
CA SER A 51 -7.18 4.54 0.77
C SER A 51 -7.36 4.22 2.24
N LYS A 52 -8.49 3.61 2.60
CA LYS A 52 -8.63 2.97 3.92
C LYS A 52 -7.54 1.90 4.08
N ALA A 53 -6.99 1.79 5.29
CA ALA A 53 -5.98 0.80 5.60
C ALA A 53 -6.49 -0.64 5.42
N GLU A 54 -7.76 -0.87 5.77
CA GLU A 54 -8.46 -2.15 5.54
C GLU A 54 -8.45 -2.53 4.06
N THR A 55 -8.88 -1.62 3.18
CA THR A 55 -8.90 -1.84 1.74
C THR A 55 -7.50 -2.14 1.22
N PHE A 56 -6.49 -1.36 1.64
CA PHE A 56 -5.10 -1.61 1.25
C PHE A 56 -4.64 -3.02 1.64
N ALA A 57 -4.85 -3.39 2.91
CA ALA A 57 -4.45 -4.68 3.45
C ALA A 57 -5.20 -5.86 2.79
N GLN A 58 -6.48 -5.70 2.46
CA GLN A 58 -7.28 -6.73 1.78
C GLN A 58 -6.76 -7.04 0.38
N HIS A 59 -6.31 -6.02 -0.36
CA HIS A 59 -5.78 -6.19 -1.72
C HIS A 59 -4.31 -6.62 -1.75
N ALA A 60 -3.53 -6.30 -0.73
CA ALA A 60 -2.15 -6.72 -0.60
C ALA A 60 -2.05 -8.25 -0.36
N LEU A 61 -1.38 -8.93 -1.29
CA LEU A 61 -1.02 -10.35 -1.20
C LEU A 61 0.18 -10.57 -0.28
N GLY A 62 1.14 -9.65 -0.30
CA GLY A 62 2.33 -9.70 0.54
C GLY A 62 3.30 -8.57 0.21
N GLU A 63 4.37 -8.47 0.99
CA GLU A 63 5.50 -7.58 0.67
C GLU A 63 6.24 -8.12 -0.55
N ALA A 64 6.52 -7.24 -1.52
CA ALA A 64 7.44 -7.55 -2.60
C ALA A 64 8.84 -7.67 -1.98
N LYS A 65 9.40 -8.89 -1.99
CA LYS A 65 10.81 -9.08 -1.70
C LYS A 65 11.59 -8.48 -2.86
N ALA A 66 12.34 -7.42 -2.57
CA ALA A 66 13.46 -7.01 -3.41
C ALA A 66 14.52 -8.12 -3.43
#